data_AF-A0A9E6BDI3-F1
#
_entry.id   AF-A0A9E6BDI3-F1
#
_cell.length_a   1.000
_cell.length_b   1.000
_cell.length_c   1.000
_cell.angle_alpha   90.00
_cell.angle_beta   90.00
_cell.angle_gamma   90.00
#
_symmetry.space_group_name_H-M   'P 1'
#
loop_
_entity.id
_entity.type
_entity.pdbx_description
1 polymer ?
#
loop_
_entity_poly.entity_id
_entity_poly.type
_entity_poly.pdbx_seq_one_letter_code
_entity_poly.pdbx_strand_id
1 'polypeptide(L)'
;MREYEKNPSLTYEDSIVSKFSEKYKPNNLQEALYGETFDRDCRTAQISFTHGFSVFRVPIVPMPWSSDSNIDFYYSGKWAKTDSGRTHFRRTIETYESIKNHGFNPDEYSDGSLQHGYIRIVILKSGNDCRFVITGGQHRVAALATLGWEEIPVIFEHHFLASPPVVDIKNLDHWPVVRRGIYDKKAAYRVFEAFFTDQSRLKLEKLGLIY
;
A
#
# COMPACT_ATOMS: atom_id res chain seq x y z
N MET A 1 6.57 9.92 10.31
CA MET A 1 7.86 9.78 11.02
C MET A 1 8.54 11.12 11.25
N ARG A 2 8.74 11.98 10.24
CA ARG A 2 9.24 13.36 10.46
C ARG A 2 8.51 14.15 11.56
N GLU A 3 7.20 13.96 11.71
CA GLU A 3 6.43 14.58 12.81
C GLU A 3 6.88 14.09 14.20
N TYR A 4 7.09 12.77 14.33
CA TYR A 4 7.57 12.14 15.57
C TYR A 4 9.03 12.51 15.87
N GLU A 5 9.89 12.56 14.86
CA GLU A 5 11.28 12.99 15.02
C GLU A 5 11.40 14.40 15.63
N LYS A 6 10.50 15.32 15.21
CA LYS A 6 10.43 16.69 15.76
C LYS A 6 9.78 16.76 17.14
N ASN A 7 8.91 15.80 17.48
CA ASN A 7 8.19 15.73 18.74
C ASN A 7 8.09 14.28 19.24
N PRO A 8 9.09 13.79 20.00
CA PRO A 8 9.09 12.41 20.50
C PRO A 8 7.97 12.10 21.50
N SER A 9 7.33 13.14 22.08
CA SER A 9 6.14 12.99 22.94
C SER A 9 4.82 12.91 22.17
N LEU A 10 4.86 12.87 20.83
CA LEU A 10 3.67 12.81 19.98
C LEU A 10 2.82 11.57 20.30
N THR A 11 1.54 11.80 20.61
CA THR A 11 0.54 10.75 20.77
C THR A 11 -0.12 10.41 19.42
N TYR A 12 -0.83 9.28 19.36
CA TYR A 12 -1.58 8.94 18.16
C TYR A 12 -2.64 10.01 17.85
N GLU A 13 -3.40 10.43 18.85
CA GLU A 13 -4.50 11.39 18.75
C GLU A 13 -4.06 12.72 18.15
N ASP A 14 -2.87 13.18 18.51
CA ASP A 14 -2.33 14.45 18.02
C ASP A 14 -1.68 14.32 16.63
N SER A 15 -1.39 13.10 16.20
CA SER A 15 -0.64 12.83 14.98
C SER A 15 -1.39 13.14 13.69
N ILE A 16 -0.64 13.42 12.63
CA ILE A 16 -1.17 13.54 11.27
C ILE A 16 -1.87 12.25 10.82
N VAL A 17 -1.46 11.09 11.33
CA VAL A 17 -2.04 9.78 10.98
C VAL A 17 -3.47 9.67 11.51
N SER A 18 -3.73 10.11 12.75
CA SER A 18 -5.09 10.12 13.30
C SER A 18 -5.96 11.10 12.53
N LYS A 19 -5.49 12.34 12.33
CA LYS A 19 -6.21 13.37 11.55
C LYS A 19 -6.53 12.92 10.12
N PHE A 20 -5.60 12.23 9.46
CA PHE A 20 -5.82 11.65 8.14
C PHE A 20 -6.92 10.58 8.20
N SER A 21 -6.86 9.66 9.16
CA SER A 21 -7.82 8.57 9.31
C SER A 21 -9.23 9.06 9.68
N GLU A 22 -9.34 10.20 10.36
CA GLU A 22 -10.61 10.86 10.67
C GLU A 22 -11.23 11.52 9.43
N LYS A 23 -10.42 12.25 8.66
CA LYS A 23 -10.86 13.04 7.50
C LYS A 23 -11.04 12.20 6.23
N TYR A 24 -10.27 11.13 6.06
CA TYR A 24 -10.23 10.35 4.83
C TYR A 24 -10.73 8.93 5.06
N LYS A 25 -11.97 8.69 4.62
CA LYS A 25 -12.68 7.42 4.78
C LYS A 25 -13.21 6.95 3.42
N PRO A 26 -12.34 6.43 2.54
CA PRO A 26 -12.76 5.98 1.23
C PRO A 26 -13.69 4.77 1.37
N ASN A 27 -14.80 4.79 0.62
CA ASN A 27 -15.79 3.71 0.61
C ASN A 27 -15.41 2.58 -0.36
N ASN A 28 -14.48 2.84 -1.28
CA ASN A 28 -14.03 1.90 -2.30
C ASN A 28 -12.58 2.21 -2.74
N LEU A 29 -12.00 1.34 -3.56
CA LEU A 29 -10.63 1.51 -4.05
C LEU A 29 -10.46 2.78 -4.93
N GLN A 30 -11.48 3.19 -5.70
CA GLN A 30 -11.37 4.40 -6.51
C GLN A 30 -11.24 5.63 -5.60
N GLU A 31 -12.09 5.76 -4.60
CA GLU A 31 -11.96 6.81 -3.60
C GLU A 31 -10.62 6.74 -2.88
N ALA A 32 -10.12 5.53 -2.56
CA ALA A 32 -8.83 5.32 -1.91
C ALA A 32 -7.63 5.79 -2.76
N LEU A 33 -7.69 5.59 -4.07
CA LEU A 33 -6.63 5.98 -4.99
C LEU A 33 -6.76 7.46 -5.39
N TYR A 34 -7.92 7.88 -5.86
CA TYR A 34 -8.12 9.19 -6.53
C TYR A 34 -8.78 10.25 -5.64
N GLY A 35 -9.43 9.85 -4.54
CA GLY A 35 -10.20 10.76 -3.69
C GLY A 35 -11.60 11.09 -4.22
N GLU A 36 -11.99 10.53 -5.36
CA GLU A 36 -13.30 10.69 -5.98
C GLU A 36 -13.76 9.40 -6.66
N THR A 37 -15.05 9.33 -7.00
CA THR A 37 -15.63 8.23 -7.77
C THR A 37 -15.77 8.62 -9.23
N PHE A 38 -15.48 7.68 -10.15
CA PHE A 38 -15.71 7.89 -11.57
C PHE A 38 -17.00 7.21 -12.00
N ASP A 39 -17.84 7.95 -12.74
CA ASP A 39 -19.13 7.46 -13.20
C ASP A 39 -18.93 6.31 -14.21
N ARG A 40 -19.50 5.13 -13.90
CA ARG A 40 -19.64 3.91 -14.73
C ARG A 40 -18.43 3.03 -15.06
N ASP A 41 -17.30 3.19 -14.40
CA ASP A 41 -16.06 2.63 -14.97
C ASP A 41 -15.49 1.40 -14.25
N CYS A 42 -16.32 0.62 -13.55
CA CYS A 42 -15.97 -0.74 -13.06
C CYS A 42 -17.19 -1.49 -12.51
N ARG A 43 -17.41 -2.75 -12.89
CA ARG A 43 -18.25 -3.69 -12.09
C ARG A 43 -17.67 -3.90 -10.68
N THR A 44 -16.36 -3.66 -10.51
CA THR A 44 -15.63 -3.65 -9.23
C THR A 44 -15.94 -2.45 -8.35
N ALA A 45 -16.43 -1.34 -8.90
CA ALA A 45 -16.96 -0.21 -8.13
C ALA A 45 -18.30 -0.56 -7.46
N GLN A 46 -18.90 -1.69 -7.84
CA GLN A 46 -20.19 -2.20 -7.35
C GLN A 46 -20.05 -3.47 -6.50
N ILE A 47 -18.89 -3.77 -5.91
CA ILE A 47 -18.84 -4.78 -4.83
C ILE A 47 -19.55 -4.19 -3.62
N SER A 48 -20.88 -4.30 -3.63
CA SER A 48 -21.77 -3.85 -2.58
C SER A 48 -21.82 -4.86 -1.45
N PHE A 49 -21.71 -4.31 -0.26
CA PHE A 49 -21.74 -4.96 1.04
C PHE A 49 -23.10 -5.59 1.33
N THR A 50 -23.17 -6.91 1.31
CA THR A 50 -24.14 -7.61 2.14
C THR A 50 -23.38 -8.67 2.90
N HIS A 51 -23.19 -8.45 4.19
CA HIS A 51 -23.46 -9.39 5.29
C HIS A 51 -22.99 -8.73 6.59
N GLY A 52 -23.92 -8.66 7.53
CA GLY A 52 -23.85 -7.85 8.73
C GLY A 52 -22.78 -8.26 9.73
N PHE A 53 -22.68 -7.38 10.73
CA PHE A 53 -21.85 -7.45 11.92
C PHE A 53 -20.41 -6.94 11.78
N SER A 54 -20.28 -5.66 12.16
CA SER A 54 -19.15 -5.04 12.86
C SER A 54 -17.83 -4.80 12.10
N VAL A 55 -17.51 -3.49 11.97
CA VAL A 55 -16.18 -2.85 11.87
C VAL A 55 -15.39 -3.06 10.56
N PHE A 56 -15.44 -2.03 9.68
CA PHE A 56 -14.52 -1.70 8.58
C PHE A 56 -13.93 -2.87 7.77
N ARG A 57 -14.72 -3.48 6.88
CA ARG A 57 -14.20 -4.33 5.79
C ARG A 57 -14.09 -3.51 4.51
N VAL A 58 -13.01 -2.77 4.29
CA VAL A 58 -12.73 -2.30 2.91
C VAL A 58 -12.55 -3.57 2.07
N PRO A 59 -13.29 -3.80 0.97
CA PRO A 59 -12.99 -4.92 0.09
C PRO A 59 -11.57 -4.68 -0.43
N ILE A 60 -10.61 -5.51 0.00
CA ILE A 60 -9.27 -5.41 -0.54
C ILE A 60 -9.33 -5.96 -1.95
N VAL A 61 -9.53 -5.07 -2.91
CA VAL A 61 -9.50 -5.43 -4.32
C VAL A 61 -8.05 -5.74 -4.67
N PRO A 62 -7.76 -6.87 -5.35
CA PRO A 62 -6.41 -7.19 -5.77
C PRO A 62 -5.82 -6.04 -6.57
N MET A 63 -4.55 -5.70 -6.31
CA MET A 63 -3.81 -4.81 -7.21
C MET A 63 -3.83 -5.37 -8.63
N PRO A 64 -3.78 -4.53 -9.67
CA PRO A 64 -3.95 -5.01 -11.05
C PRO A 64 -2.96 -6.10 -11.49
N TRP A 65 -1.79 -6.15 -10.85
CA TRP A 65 -0.73 -7.12 -11.07
C TRP A 65 -0.71 -8.29 -10.08
N SER A 66 -1.78 -8.49 -9.31
CA SER A 66 -1.88 -9.61 -8.38
C SER A 66 -1.91 -10.95 -9.11
N SER A 67 -1.31 -11.97 -8.50
CA SER A 67 -1.39 -13.34 -9.03
C SER A 67 -2.80 -13.92 -8.94
N ASP A 68 -3.08 -14.97 -9.72
CA ASP A 68 -4.35 -15.72 -9.62
C ASP A 68 -4.60 -16.26 -8.22
N SER A 69 -3.56 -16.80 -7.56
CA SER A 69 -3.63 -17.27 -6.18
C SER A 69 -3.93 -16.16 -5.18
N ASN A 70 -3.38 -14.97 -5.38
CA ASN A 70 -3.64 -13.83 -4.50
C ASN A 70 -5.06 -13.28 -4.71
N ILE A 71 -5.53 -13.23 -5.96
CA ILE A 71 -6.92 -12.90 -6.28
C ILE A 71 -7.88 -13.86 -5.55
N ASP A 72 -7.65 -15.16 -5.64
CA ASP A 72 -8.48 -16.17 -4.96
C ASP A 72 -8.44 -16.00 -3.43
N PHE A 73 -7.26 -15.65 -2.91
CA PHE A 73 -7.10 -15.33 -1.49
C PHE A 73 -7.92 -14.10 -1.07
N TYR A 74 -7.97 -13.04 -1.88
CA TYR A 74 -8.83 -11.87 -1.62
C TYR A 74 -10.32 -12.24 -1.61
N TYR A 75 -10.77 -13.06 -2.57
CA TYR A 75 -12.16 -13.54 -2.62
C TYR A 75 -12.52 -14.45 -1.44
N SER A 76 -11.56 -15.15 -0.85
CA SER A 76 -11.80 -15.99 0.32
C SER A 76 -12.14 -15.21 1.60
N GLY A 77 -12.04 -13.87 1.59
CA GLY A 77 -12.35 -13.01 2.74
C GLY A 77 -11.40 -13.16 3.93
N LYS A 78 -10.27 -13.86 3.75
CA LYS A 78 -9.28 -14.15 4.80
C LYS A 78 -8.40 -12.96 5.19
N TRP A 79 -8.54 -11.81 4.51
CA TRP A 79 -7.93 -10.55 4.96
C TRP A 79 -8.93 -9.75 5.80
N ALA A 80 -8.85 -9.92 7.12
CA ALA A 80 -9.40 -8.97 8.07
C ALA A 80 -8.51 -8.91 9.30
N LYS A 81 -7.25 -8.46 9.14
CA LYS A 81 -6.55 -7.88 10.28
C LYS A 81 -6.97 -6.42 10.37
N THR A 82 -7.85 -6.15 11.34
CA THR A 82 -8.15 -4.80 11.79
C THR A 82 -6.92 -4.27 12.53
N ASP A 83 -5.93 -3.77 11.80
CA ASP A 83 -4.85 -3.00 12.44
C ASP A 83 -5.37 -1.57 12.64
N SER A 84 -5.61 -1.20 13.89
CA SER A 84 -6.10 0.15 14.19
C SER A 84 -5.02 1.19 13.85
N GLY A 85 -5.41 2.42 13.51
CA GLY A 85 -4.46 3.52 13.28
C GLY A 85 -3.44 3.68 14.41
N ARG A 86 -3.86 3.44 15.67
CA ARG A 86 -3.00 3.39 16.86
C ARG A 86 -1.91 2.32 16.76
N THR A 87 -2.26 1.12 16.32
CA THR A 87 -1.31 0.02 16.24
C THR A 87 -0.31 0.26 15.12
N HIS A 88 -0.76 0.77 13.96
CA HIS A 88 0.15 1.22 12.91
C HIS A 88 1.08 2.34 13.38
N PHE A 89 0.56 3.34 14.09
CA PHE A 89 1.36 4.43 14.66
C PHE A 89 2.45 3.89 15.61
N ARG A 90 2.05 3.07 16.59
CA ARG A 90 2.97 2.42 17.54
C ARG A 90 4.04 1.61 16.82
N ARG A 91 3.66 0.72 15.91
CA ARG A 91 4.61 -0.13 15.16
C ARG A 91 5.60 0.69 14.34
N THR A 92 5.16 1.83 13.80
CA THR A 92 6.05 2.72 13.05
C THR A 92 7.10 3.36 13.97
N ILE A 93 6.70 3.82 15.16
CA ILE A 93 7.62 4.38 16.16
C ILE A 93 8.58 3.32 16.67
N GLU A 94 8.09 2.14 17.06
CA GLU A 94 8.94 1.04 17.53
C GLU A 94 9.97 0.61 16.48
N THR A 95 9.57 0.57 15.21
CA THR A 95 10.49 0.28 14.11
C THR A 95 11.54 1.38 13.97
N TYR A 96 11.15 2.64 14.05
CA TYR A 96 12.06 3.77 13.98
C TYR A 96 13.09 3.75 15.11
N GLU A 97 12.65 3.60 16.36
CA GLU A 97 13.55 3.55 17.52
C GLU A 97 14.45 2.31 17.51
N SER A 98 13.94 1.17 17.07
CA SER A 98 14.75 -0.04 16.91
C SER A 98 15.88 0.20 15.91
N ILE A 99 15.58 0.69 14.71
CA ILE A 99 16.58 0.96 13.66
C ILE A 99 17.55 2.06 14.08
N LYS A 100 17.05 3.11 14.74
CA LYS A 100 17.90 4.21 15.22
C LYS A 100 18.93 3.74 16.24
N ASN A 101 18.56 2.83 17.14
CA ASN A 101 19.41 2.38 18.24
C ASN A 101 20.29 1.17 17.90
N HIS A 102 19.87 0.31 16.96
CA HIS A 102 20.55 -0.96 16.65
C HIS A 102 21.00 -1.07 15.19
N GLY A 103 20.65 -0.11 14.34
CA GLY A 103 20.82 -0.22 12.89
C GLY A 103 19.73 -1.06 12.22
N PHE A 104 19.79 -1.12 10.89
CA PHE A 104 18.88 -1.97 10.10
C PHE A 104 19.59 -3.24 9.66
N ASN A 105 19.17 -4.38 10.20
CA ASN A 105 19.64 -5.70 9.82
C ASN A 105 18.45 -6.61 9.46
N PRO A 106 18.14 -6.80 8.16
CA PRO A 106 17.00 -7.62 7.74
C PRO A 106 17.23 -9.13 7.97
N ASP A 107 18.47 -9.58 8.11
CA ASP A 107 18.81 -11.01 8.29
C ASP A 107 18.49 -11.52 9.69
N GLU A 108 18.60 -10.66 10.70
CA GLU A 108 18.32 -10.98 12.10
C GLU A 108 16.87 -11.43 12.33
N TYR A 109 15.97 -11.04 11.43
CA TYR A 109 14.53 -11.31 11.52
C TYR A 109 14.03 -12.28 10.44
N SER A 110 14.93 -13.05 9.81
CA SER A 110 14.55 -14.13 8.91
C SER A 110 14.51 -15.46 9.66
N ASP A 111 13.36 -16.15 9.62
CA ASP A 111 13.22 -17.50 10.18
C ASP A 111 13.65 -18.60 9.18
N GLY A 112 14.41 -18.24 8.13
CA GLY A 112 14.84 -19.13 7.06
C GLY A 112 13.75 -19.50 6.05
N SER A 113 12.47 -19.26 6.35
CA SER A 113 11.34 -19.57 5.47
C SER A 113 10.64 -18.32 4.92
N LEU A 114 10.64 -17.24 5.69
CA LEU A 114 10.00 -15.98 5.35
C LEU A 114 10.98 -14.82 5.54
N GLN A 115 11.24 -14.08 4.46
CA GLN A 115 12.09 -12.89 4.45
C GLN A 115 11.33 -11.68 5.02
N HIS A 116 10.86 -11.81 6.26
CA HIS A 116 10.02 -10.83 6.94
C HIS A 116 10.77 -9.56 7.36
N GLY A 117 12.08 -9.66 7.60
CA GLY A 117 12.96 -8.52 7.89
C GLY A 117 13.16 -7.59 6.70
N TYR A 118 13.09 -8.13 5.48
CA TYR A 118 13.35 -7.38 4.25
C TYR A 118 12.21 -6.45 3.84
N ILE A 119 12.58 -5.37 3.15
CA ILE A 119 11.65 -4.49 2.44
C ILE A 119 11.41 -5.11 1.06
N ARG A 120 10.14 -5.29 0.70
CA ARG A 120 9.74 -5.97 -0.53
C ARG A 120 9.15 -4.99 -1.52
N ILE A 121 9.49 -5.17 -2.79
CA ILE A 121 9.04 -4.30 -3.87
C ILE A 121 8.52 -5.08 -5.08
N VAL A 122 7.67 -4.39 -5.85
CA VAL A 122 7.41 -4.68 -7.26
C VAL A 122 7.81 -3.45 -8.08
N ILE A 123 8.32 -3.67 -9.30
CA ILE A 123 8.65 -2.61 -10.25
C ILE A 123 7.45 -2.43 -11.19
N LEU A 124 6.92 -1.21 -11.26
CA LEU A 124 5.98 -0.81 -12.31
C LEU A 124 6.75 -0.12 -13.42
N LYS A 125 6.52 -0.50 -14.68
CA LYS A 125 7.23 0.04 -15.84
C LYS A 125 6.28 0.63 -16.87
N SER A 126 6.54 1.88 -17.26
CA SER A 126 5.83 2.60 -18.32
C SER A 126 6.83 3.25 -19.27
N GLY A 127 7.10 2.59 -20.42
CA GLY A 127 8.10 3.06 -21.37
C GLY A 127 9.51 3.11 -20.74
N ASN A 128 10.06 4.31 -20.60
CA ASN A 128 11.37 4.58 -19.99
C ASN A 128 11.28 5.02 -18.52
N ASP A 129 10.07 5.15 -17.96
CA ASP A 129 9.86 5.46 -16.54
C ASP A 129 9.56 4.18 -15.75
N CYS A 130 10.01 4.15 -14.50
CA CYS A 130 9.74 3.05 -13.59
C CYS A 130 9.50 3.53 -12.16
N ARG A 131 8.67 2.80 -11.43
CA ARG A 131 8.35 3.06 -10.03
C ARG A 131 8.57 1.81 -9.20
N PHE A 132 9.20 1.97 -8.04
CA PHE A 132 9.38 0.92 -7.06
C PHE A 132 8.23 1.01 -6.05
N VAL A 133 7.34 0.02 -6.06
CA VAL A 133 6.18 -0.01 -5.17
C VAL A 133 6.44 -0.96 -4.02
N ILE A 134 6.38 -0.44 -2.80
CA ILE A 134 6.63 -1.20 -1.58
C ILE A 134 5.43 -2.09 -1.27
N THR A 135 5.62 -3.41 -1.35
CA THR A 135 4.61 -4.42 -1.00
C THR A 135 4.72 -4.88 0.44
N GLY A 136 5.87 -4.66 1.09
CA GLY A 136 6.10 -4.99 2.49
C GLY A 136 7.25 -4.19 3.10
N GLY A 137 7.16 -3.89 4.39
CA GLY A 137 8.19 -3.12 5.11
C GLY A 137 8.01 -1.60 5.06
N GLN A 138 6.79 -1.10 4.82
CA GLN A 138 6.51 0.35 4.74
C GLN A 138 6.98 1.14 5.98
N HIS A 139 6.81 0.57 7.18
CA HIS A 139 7.30 1.18 8.43
C HIS A 139 8.83 1.34 8.44
N ARG A 140 9.57 0.35 7.91
CA ARG A 140 11.03 0.38 7.82
C ARG A 140 11.51 1.41 6.81
N VAL A 141 10.86 1.49 5.64
CA VAL A 141 11.18 2.53 4.64
C VAL A 141 10.98 3.92 5.24
N ALA A 142 9.86 4.15 5.93
CA ALA A 142 9.58 5.43 6.57
C ALA A 142 10.62 5.80 7.65
N ALA A 143 11.08 4.81 8.42
CA ALA A 143 12.14 4.98 9.41
C ALA A 143 13.49 5.31 8.76
N LEU A 144 13.95 4.49 7.82
CA LEU A 144 15.23 4.65 7.11
C LEU A 144 15.32 6.01 6.40
N ALA A 145 14.26 6.40 5.69
CA ALA A 145 14.20 7.69 5.02
C ALA A 145 14.21 8.88 6.00
N THR A 146 13.66 8.70 7.21
CA THR A 146 13.73 9.73 8.27
C THR A 146 15.13 9.81 8.86
N LEU A 147 15.81 8.67 9.02
CA LEU A 147 17.20 8.58 9.49
C LEU A 147 18.25 8.99 8.43
N GLY A 148 17.82 9.51 7.28
CA GLY A 148 18.73 10.06 6.25
C GLY A 148 19.33 9.03 5.30
N TRP A 149 18.79 7.80 5.23
CA TRP A 149 19.25 6.83 4.23
C TRP A 149 18.80 7.24 2.83
N GLU A 150 19.76 7.39 1.91
CA GLU A 150 19.51 7.72 0.50
C GLU A 150 19.30 6.45 -0.35
N GLU A 151 19.92 5.34 0.06
CA GLU A 151 19.80 4.03 -0.59
C GLU A 151 19.23 3.03 0.41
N ILE A 152 18.17 2.31 0.02
CA ILE A 152 17.49 1.35 0.90
C ILE A 152 17.57 -0.04 0.27
N PRO A 153 18.11 -1.05 0.97
CA PRO A 153 18.17 -2.40 0.44
C PRO A 153 16.77 -3.02 0.40
N VAL A 154 16.44 -3.61 -0.74
CA VAL A 154 15.13 -4.21 -1.02
C VAL A 154 15.29 -5.54 -1.72
N ILE A 155 14.28 -6.39 -1.61
CA ILE A 155 14.14 -7.62 -2.38
C ILE A 155 12.87 -7.57 -3.22
N PHE A 156 12.80 -8.42 -4.23
CA PHE A 156 11.59 -8.58 -5.02
C PHE A 156 10.50 -9.32 -4.25
N GLU A 157 9.26 -8.94 -4.48
CA GLU A 157 8.11 -9.67 -3.97
C GLU A 157 7.94 -11.00 -4.73
N HIS A 158 8.09 -12.11 -4.02
CA HIS A 158 8.02 -13.45 -4.61
C HIS A 158 6.69 -14.18 -4.35
N HIS A 159 5.90 -13.72 -3.37
CA HIS A 159 4.73 -14.48 -2.92
C HIS A 159 3.42 -14.09 -3.61
N PHE A 160 3.33 -12.88 -4.16
CA PHE A 160 2.05 -12.27 -4.58
C PHE A 160 1.94 -11.94 -6.07
N LEU A 161 2.96 -12.25 -6.88
CA LEU A 161 3.03 -11.89 -8.29
C LEU A 161 2.84 -13.12 -9.19
N ALA A 162 2.04 -12.97 -10.25
CA ALA A 162 1.84 -14.00 -11.29
C ALA A 162 2.97 -14.04 -12.33
N SER A 163 3.89 -13.08 -12.29
CA SER A 163 4.89 -12.81 -13.32
C SER A 163 6.17 -12.26 -12.67
N PRO A 164 7.28 -12.05 -13.42
CA PRO A 164 8.49 -11.49 -12.83
C PRO A 164 8.18 -10.18 -12.11
N PRO A 165 9.03 -9.75 -11.16
CA PRO A 165 8.76 -8.59 -10.30
C PRO A 165 8.66 -7.25 -11.03
N VAL A 166 8.64 -7.27 -12.37
CA VAL A 166 8.43 -6.14 -13.26
C VAL A 166 7.06 -6.28 -13.93
N VAL A 167 6.18 -5.35 -13.59
CA VAL A 167 4.85 -5.18 -14.17
C VAL A 167 4.94 -4.10 -15.25
N ASP A 168 4.95 -4.51 -16.52
CA ASP A 168 4.97 -3.60 -17.66
C ASP A 168 3.55 -3.31 -18.14
N ILE A 169 3.22 -2.03 -18.32
CA ILE A 169 1.92 -1.59 -18.85
C ILE A 169 1.62 -2.14 -20.24
N LYS A 170 2.65 -2.48 -21.04
CA LYS A 170 2.49 -3.15 -22.34
C LYS A 170 1.79 -4.51 -22.23
N ASN A 171 1.83 -5.13 -21.05
CA ASN A 171 1.22 -6.43 -20.79
C ASN A 171 -0.16 -6.33 -20.13
N LEU A 172 -0.79 -5.15 -20.09
CA LEU A 172 -2.08 -4.89 -19.44
C LEU A 172 -3.14 -5.95 -19.77
N ASP A 173 -3.23 -6.34 -21.05
CA ASP A 173 -4.20 -7.32 -21.54
C ASP A 173 -4.01 -8.73 -20.97
N HIS A 174 -2.81 -9.04 -20.50
CA HIS A 174 -2.43 -10.34 -19.95
C HIS A 174 -2.48 -10.38 -18.43
N TRP A 175 -2.71 -9.24 -17.77
CA TRP A 175 -2.76 -9.19 -16.31
C TRP A 175 -3.90 -10.08 -15.78
N PRO A 176 -3.66 -10.88 -14.73
CA PRO A 176 -4.66 -11.82 -14.22
C PRO A 176 -6.01 -11.16 -13.91
N VAL A 177 -6.01 -9.97 -13.31
CA VAL A 177 -7.26 -9.28 -12.97
C VAL A 177 -8.06 -8.83 -14.22
N VAL A 178 -7.37 -8.53 -15.32
CA VAL A 178 -7.98 -8.09 -16.58
C VAL A 178 -8.51 -9.31 -17.32
N ARG A 179 -7.71 -10.38 -17.44
CA ARG A 179 -8.13 -11.65 -18.04
C ARG A 179 -9.32 -12.28 -17.31
N ARG A 180 -9.41 -12.13 -15.99
CA ARG A 180 -10.53 -12.60 -15.17
C ARG A 180 -11.76 -11.67 -15.18
N GLY A 181 -11.68 -10.53 -15.86
CA GLY A 181 -12.78 -9.55 -15.92
C GLY A 181 -13.08 -8.86 -14.59
N ILE A 182 -12.14 -8.89 -13.63
CA ILE A 182 -12.26 -8.20 -12.34
C ILE A 182 -12.13 -6.69 -12.56
N TYR A 183 -11.20 -6.30 -13.42
CA TYR A 183 -11.08 -4.94 -13.96
C TYR A 183 -11.29 -4.99 -15.47
N ASP A 184 -11.94 -3.96 -16.01
CA ASP A 184 -11.73 -3.64 -17.42
C ASP A 184 -10.34 -3.01 -17.61
N LYS A 185 -9.89 -2.97 -18.86
CA LYS A 185 -8.56 -2.44 -19.22
C LYS A 185 -8.37 -0.99 -18.76
N LYS A 186 -9.41 -0.16 -18.89
CA LYS A 186 -9.35 1.28 -18.58
C LYS A 186 -9.18 1.51 -17.08
N ALA A 187 -9.86 0.72 -16.26
CA ALA A 187 -9.73 0.77 -14.82
C ALA A 187 -8.38 0.24 -14.33
N ALA A 188 -7.92 -0.90 -14.85
CA ALA A 188 -6.59 -1.42 -14.53
C ALA A 188 -5.48 -0.43 -14.93
N TYR A 189 -5.61 0.20 -16.10
CA TYR A 189 -4.71 1.26 -16.56
C TYR A 189 -4.67 2.44 -15.58
N ARG A 190 -5.82 2.97 -15.18
CA ARG A 190 -5.84 4.12 -14.24
C ARG A 190 -5.20 3.77 -12.90
N VAL A 191 -5.49 2.59 -12.35
CA VAL A 191 -4.90 2.17 -11.08
C VAL A 191 -3.39 2.11 -11.20
N PHE A 192 -2.88 1.62 -12.33
CA PHE A 192 -1.45 1.63 -12.62
C PHE A 192 -0.89 3.05 -12.77
N GLU A 193 -1.55 3.91 -13.54
CA GLU A 193 -1.14 5.30 -13.79
C GLU A 193 -1.10 6.13 -12.51
N ALA A 194 -1.97 5.84 -11.53
CA ALA A 194 -1.99 6.52 -10.23
C ALA A 194 -0.62 6.49 -9.52
N PHE A 195 0.20 5.45 -9.75
CA PHE A 195 1.55 5.33 -9.17
C PHE A 195 2.60 6.21 -9.85
N PHE A 196 2.31 6.71 -11.05
CA PHE A 196 3.16 7.62 -11.81
C PHE A 196 2.75 9.09 -11.63
N THR A 197 1.64 9.34 -10.94
CA THR A 197 1.11 10.68 -10.65
C THR A 197 1.26 11.03 -9.17
N ASP A 198 1.60 12.29 -8.82
CA ASP A 198 1.81 12.71 -7.42
C ASP A 198 0.51 12.98 -6.64
N GLN A 199 -0.42 12.03 -6.70
CA GLN A 199 -1.76 12.16 -6.11
C GLN A 199 -1.72 12.15 -4.58
N SER A 200 -0.72 11.50 -3.99
CA SER A 200 -0.61 11.35 -2.52
C SER A 200 -0.33 12.67 -1.83
N ARG A 201 0.60 13.47 -2.36
CA ARG A 201 0.92 14.79 -1.79
C ARG A 201 -0.24 15.76 -1.97
N LEU A 202 -0.78 15.84 -3.19
CA LEU A 202 -1.93 16.69 -3.51
C LEU A 202 -3.14 16.37 -2.62
N LYS A 203 -3.35 15.10 -2.27
CA LYS A 203 -4.42 14.67 -1.36
C LYS A 203 -4.21 15.20 0.05
N LEU A 204 -3.00 15.13 0.59
CA LEU A 204 -2.68 15.66 1.92
C LEU A 204 -2.81 17.19 1.97
N GLU A 205 -2.42 17.89 0.91
CA GLU A 205 -2.59 19.35 0.76
C GLU A 205 -4.08 19.72 0.71
N LYS A 206 -4.89 19.02 -0.10
CA LYS A 206 -6.36 19.20 -0.18
C LYS A 206 -7.05 18.99 1.17
N LEU A 207 -6.54 18.08 2.01
CA LEU A 207 -7.06 17.82 3.35
C LEU A 207 -6.56 18.82 4.42
N GLY A 208 -5.68 19.76 4.02
CA GLY A 208 -5.05 20.73 4.91
C GLY A 208 -4.17 20.09 5.98
N LEU A 209 -3.52 18.97 5.65
CA LEU A 209 -2.67 18.21 6.57
C LEU A 209 -1.18 18.52 6.39
N ILE A 210 -0.80 18.98 5.21
CA ILE A 210 0.55 19.46 4.89
C ILE A 210 0.45 20.74 4.05
N TYR A 211 1.52 21.53 4.02
CA TYR A 211 1.67 22.77 3.28
C TYR A 211 2.79 22.64 2.22
#